data_AF-A0A3D0W8U3-F1
#
_entry.id   AF-A0A3D0W8U3-F1
#
_cell.length_a   1.000
_cell.length_b   1.000
_cell.length_c   1.000
_cell.angle_alpha   90.00
_cell.angle_beta   90.00
_cell.angle_gamma   90.00
#
_symmetry.space_group_name_H-M   'P 1'
#
loop_
_entity.id
_entity.type
_entity.pdbx_description
1 polymer ?
#
loop_
_entity_poly.entity_id
_entity_poly.type
_entity_poly.pdbx_seq_one_letter_code
_entity_poly.pdbx_strand_id
1 'polypeptide(L)'
;MIWWASQPSRARSERRAIADLQERSDWLRDVTWRLTPEARLCADFDLVRLGEAVPLTLTYPGFFPDMPPQITPRDGARLTGHQWGAGGELCLEYRPDNWDPSVTGAMMMESAHRLLTGERPAPGEYASVASAHRMTVGQSTRGSLNRLLIPADLAATISRLALHQPVEFEAAEHSATGHWLAFPRRLGSAELPIWTGAEIFPGLTERRGFAVRLVAAFGGRVLPTFEFFDAVVRSTEREDLIARLDSATEEFTMLVECDGAIFMMSLAPGTGKRYVFDYASVALPEDAPRLPAEYGRLARASVAIVGCGSVGSKVAASLARAGVGRFVLVDGDLVFPGNVVRNDLDWRAVGLNKPDAVSKRIKSILPSAMVSRRRLLLGGQESSASTESALEEIGGCDVIVDATADPQVYN
;
A
#
# COMPACT_ATOMS: atom_id res chain seq x y z
N MET A 1 -3.15 -24.91 -22.12
CA MET A 1 -2.15 -25.91 -22.58
C MET A 1 -2.18 -27.05 -21.57
N ILE A 2 -2.23 -28.32 -22.02
CA ILE A 2 -2.32 -29.50 -21.13
C ILE A 2 -0.91 -30.12 -21.04
N TRP A 3 -0.16 -29.77 -19.99
CA TRP A 3 1.26 -30.11 -19.91
C TRP A 3 1.53 -31.62 -19.96
N TRP A 4 0.68 -32.43 -19.32
CA TRP A 4 0.86 -33.88 -19.21
C TRP A 4 0.63 -34.60 -20.54
N ALA A 5 -0.11 -33.98 -21.47
CA ALA A 5 -0.25 -34.47 -22.83
C ALA A 5 0.96 -34.10 -23.69
N SER A 6 1.50 -32.88 -23.53
CA SER A 6 2.71 -32.43 -24.24
C SER A 6 4.02 -33.02 -23.70
N GLN A 7 4.05 -33.42 -22.42
CA GLN A 7 5.23 -33.95 -21.72
C GLN A 7 4.90 -35.28 -21.00
N PRO A 8 4.54 -36.34 -21.75
CA PRO A 8 4.10 -37.61 -21.16
C PRO A 8 5.20 -38.37 -20.40
N SER A 9 6.47 -38.12 -20.71
CA SER A 9 7.61 -38.62 -19.92
C SER A 9 7.61 -38.02 -18.52
N ARG A 10 7.43 -36.70 -18.40
CA ARG A 10 7.37 -36.01 -17.11
C ARG A 10 6.18 -36.48 -16.29
N ALA A 11 4.99 -36.59 -16.89
CA ALA A 11 3.80 -37.08 -16.19
C ALA A 11 3.99 -38.51 -15.63
N ARG A 12 4.63 -39.41 -16.40
CA ARG A 12 4.97 -40.75 -15.92
C ARG A 12 5.99 -40.72 -14.78
N SER A 13 6.99 -39.84 -14.85
CA SER A 13 7.98 -39.66 -13.80
C SER A 13 7.35 -39.22 -12.48
N GLU A 14 6.40 -38.28 -12.52
CA GLU A 14 5.66 -37.82 -11.33
C GLU A 14 4.86 -38.96 -10.67
N ARG A 15 4.14 -39.74 -11.48
CA ARG A 15 3.37 -40.89 -10.99
C ARG A 15 4.26 -41.94 -10.34
N ARG A 16 5.42 -42.23 -10.95
CA ARG A 16 6.40 -43.17 -10.40
C ARG A 16 7.00 -42.66 -9.10
N ALA A 17 7.44 -41.41 -9.04
CA ALA A 17 8.03 -40.83 -7.84
C ALA A 17 7.06 -40.87 -6.63
N ILE A 18 5.77 -40.61 -6.85
CA ILE A 18 4.76 -40.68 -5.80
C ILE A 18 4.47 -42.13 -5.38
N ALA A 19 4.42 -43.07 -6.33
CA ALA A 19 4.27 -44.50 -6.02
C ALA A 19 5.46 -45.02 -5.19
N ASP A 20 6.69 -44.70 -5.61
CA ASP A 20 7.92 -45.07 -4.89
C ASP A 20 7.94 -44.45 -3.47
N LEU A 21 7.42 -43.22 -3.31
CA LEU A 21 7.28 -42.58 -2.00
C LEU A 21 6.25 -43.29 -1.11
N GLN A 22 5.11 -43.68 -1.66
CA GLN A 22 4.06 -44.40 -0.95
C GLN A 22 4.54 -45.79 -0.49
N GLU A 23 5.31 -46.51 -1.31
CA GLU A 23 5.85 -47.82 -0.94
C GLU A 23 6.86 -47.74 0.21
N ARG A 24 7.68 -46.68 0.25
CA ARG A 24 8.74 -46.51 1.27
C ARG A 24 8.30 -45.80 2.55
N SER A 25 7.06 -45.31 2.61
CA SER A 25 6.58 -44.45 3.70
C SER A 25 5.29 -44.99 4.30
N ASP A 26 5.23 -45.11 5.62
CA ASP A 26 4.04 -45.53 6.36
C ASP A 26 2.99 -44.42 6.56
N TRP A 27 3.43 -43.18 6.37
CA TRP A 27 2.64 -41.95 6.53
C TRP A 27 1.87 -41.52 5.28
N LEU A 28 2.18 -42.04 4.09
CA LEU A 28 1.49 -41.69 2.84
C LEU A 28 0.56 -42.84 2.43
N ARG A 29 -0.74 -42.60 2.38
CA ARG A 29 -1.75 -43.64 2.08
C ARG A 29 -2.74 -43.18 1.02
N ASP A 30 -3.41 -44.16 0.43
CA ASP A 30 -4.60 -43.99 -0.42
C ASP A 30 -4.44 -43.01 -1.60
N VAL A 31 -3.25 -42.98 -2.22
CA VAL A 31 -2.99 -42.10 -3.37
C VAL A 31 -3.87 -42.48 -4.56
N THR A 32 -4.74 -41.56 -4.96
CA THR A 32 -5.69 -41.72 -6.06
C THR A 32 -5.52 -40.60 -7.07
N TRP A 33 -5.30 -40.95 -8.34
CA TRP A 33 -5.15 -39.98 -9.42
C TRP A 33 -6.49 -39.63 -10.06
N ARG A 34 -6.72 -38.35 -10.31
CA ARG A 34 -7.89 -37.87 -11.03
C ARG A 34 -7.57 -36.65 -11.89
N LEU A 35 -8.50 -36.31 -12.77
CA LEU A 35 -8.49 -35.06 -13.53
C LEU A 35 -9.61 -34.14 -13.03
N THR A 36 -9.34 -32.85 -12.91
CA THR A 36 -10.41 -31.85 -12.72
C THR A 36 -11.19 -31.64 -14.03
N PRO A 37 -12.37 -31.02 -14.00
CA PRO A 37 -13.09 -30.64 -15.23
C PRO A 37 -12.26 -29.78 -16.19
N GLU A 38 -11.32 -29.00 -15.65
CA GLU A 38 -10.36 -28.17 -16.42
C GLU A 38 -9.11 -28.95 -16.87
N ALA A 39 -9.15 -30.28 -16.82
CA ALA A 39 -8.08 -31.20 -17.19
C ALA A 39 -6.77 -31.00 -16.39
N ARG A 40 -6.85 -30.50 -15.14
CA ARG A 40 -5.70 -30.47 -14.23
C ARG A 40 -5.46 -31.87 -13.67
N LEU A 41 -4.21 -32.29 -13.65
CA LEU A 41 -3.80 -33.54 -13.03
C LEU A 41 -3.75 -33.37 -11.51
N CYS A 42 -4.40 -34.26 -10.78
CA CYS A 42 -4.43 -34.26 -9.32
C CYS A 42 -4.10 -35.64 -8.75
N ALA A 43 -3.50 -35.66 -7.57
CA ALA A 43 -3.37 -36.84 -6.73
C ALA A 43 -4.00 -36.53 -5.36
N ASP A 44 -5.10 -37.20 -5.04
CA ASP A 44 -5.69 -37.19 -3.71
C ASP A 44 -4.94 -38.21 -2.86
N PHE A 45 -4.62 -37.89 -1.60
CA PHE A 45 -3.88 -38.78 -0.71
C PHE A 45 -4.19 -38.49 0.75
N ASP A 46 -3.91 -39.46 1.62
CA ASP A 46 -4.04 -39.34 3.06
C ASP A 46 -2.66 -39.30 3.70
N LEU A 47 -2.41 -38.24 4.47
CA LEU A 47 -1.17 -38.05 5.22
C LEU A 47 -1.41 -38.40 6.67
N VAL A 48 -0.78 -39.45 7.15
CA VAL A 48 -0.92 -39.93 8.53
C VAL A 48 0.04 -39.19 9.44
N ARG A 49 -0.51 -38.56 10.48
CA ARG A 49 0.26 -37.88 11.54
C ARG A 49 -0.37 -38.21 12.89
N LEU A 50 0.42 -38.70 13.84
CA LEU A 50 -0.04 -39.09 15.17
C LEU A 50 -1.23 -40.09 15.16
N GLY A 51 -1.26 -40.97 14.15
CA GLY A 51 -2.34 -41.95 13.96
C GLY A 51 -3.62 -41.38 13.32
N GLU A 52 -3.69 -40.08 13.06
CA GLU A 52 -4.80 -39.43 12.36
C GLU A 52 -4.49 -39.28 10.87
N ALA A 53 -5.45 -39.61 10.01
CA ALA A 53 -5.36 -39.37 8.57
C ALA A 53 -5.79 -37.95 8.22
N VAL A 54 -4.91 -37.20 7.56
CA VAL A 54 -5.18 -35.84 7.07
C VAL A 54 -5.41 -35.92 5.55
N PRO A 55 -6.65 -35.71 5.08
CA PRO A 55 -6.98 -35.86 3.67
C PRO A 55 -6.54 -34.63 2.85
N LEU A 56 -5.64 -34.84 1.88
CA LEU A 56 -5.03 -33.78 1.07
C LEU A 56 -5.20 -34.05 -0.44
N THR A 57 -5.03 -32.99 -1.24
CA THR A 57 -4.93 -33.04 -2.70
C THR A 57 -3.66 -32.36 -3.15
N LEU A 58 -2.86 -33.03 -3.96
CA LEU A 58 -1.82 -32.42 -4.78
C LEU A 58 -2.42 -32.06 -6.16
N THR A 59 -2.36 -30.79 -6.55
CA THR A 59 -2.86 -30.31 -7.85
C THR A 59 -1.73 -29.73 -8.68
N TYR A 60 -1.51 -30.28 -9.88
CA TYR A 60 -0.52 -29.76 -10.82
C TYR A 60 -1.09 -28.56 -11.60
N PRO A 61 -0.40 -27.41 -11.66
CA PRO A 61 -0.86 -26.26 -12.44
C PRO A 61 -0.76 -26.53 -13.94
N GLY A 62 -1.44 -25.71 -14.74
CA GLY A 62 -1.42 -25.82 -16.20
C GLY A 62 -0.04 -25.59 -16.83
N PHE A 63 0.85 -24.87 -16.14
CA PHE A 63 2.22 -24.54 -16.57
C PHE A 63 3.28 -25.43 -15.93
N PHE A 64 2.91 -26.54 -15.28
CA PHE A 64 3.89 -27.50 -14.81
C PHE A 64 4.72 -28.05 -16.00
N PRO A 65 6.04 -28.28 -15.88
CA PRO A 65 6.87 -28.22 -14.67
C PRO A 65 7.50 -26.85 -14.37
N ASP A 66 7.09 -25.78 -15.05
CA ASP A 66 7.64 -24.44 -14.82
C ASP A 66 7.00 -23.75 -13.61
N MET A 67 5.96 -24.35 -13.03
CA MET A 67 5.30 -23.90 -11.80
C MET A 67 5.07 -25.05 -10.82
N PRO A 68 5.18 -24.80 -9.49
CA PRO A 68 5.01 -25.82 -8.47
C PRO A 68 3.58 -26.36 -8.43
N PRO A 69 3.38 -27.66 -8.15
CA PRO A 69 2.13 -28.20 -7.67
C PRO A 69 1.69 -27.55 -6.35
N GLN A 70 0.39 -27.56 -6.08
CA GLN A 70 -0.19 -27.04 -4.84
C GLN A 70 -0.72 -28.19 -3.99
N ILE A 71 -0.61 -28.10 -2.66
CA ILE A 71 -1.25 -29.06 -1.73
C ILE A 71 -2.29 -28.34 -0.88
N THR A 72 -3.53 -28.84 -0.91
CA THR A 72 -4.69 -28.29 -0.18
C THR A 72 -5.44 -29.39 0.58
N PRO A 73 -6.08 -29.09 1.72
CA PRO A 73 -6.95 -30.05 2.41
C PRO A 73 -8.24 -30.31 1.63
N ARG A 74 -8.70 -31.58 1.64
CA ARG A 74 -9.92 -31.98 0.90
C ARG A 74 -11.22 -31.51 1.57
N ASP A 75 -11.19 -31.28 2.88
CA ASP A 75 -12.34 -30.90 3.70
C ASP A 75 -12.46 -29.37 3.90
N GLY A 76 -11.56 -28.59 3.31
CA GLY A 76 -11.55 -27.14 3.48
C GLY A 76 -11.07 -26.67 4.86
N ALA A 77 -10.52 -27.55 5.69
CA ALA A 77 -10.06 -27.18 7.03
C ALA A 77 -8.85 -26.24 6.99
N ARG A 78 -8.64 -25.53 8.11
CA ARG A 78 -7.36 -24.87 8.40
C ARG A 78 -6.53 -25.81 9.27
N LEU A 79 -5.45 -26.34 8.71
CA LEU A 79 -4.60 -27.36 9.34
C LEU A 79 -3.39 -26.79 10.07
N THR A 80 -2.92 -25.61 9.66
CA THR A 80 -1.63 -25.04 10.07
C THR A 80 -1.63 -23.50 10.01
N GLY A 81 -0.71 -22.85 10.73
CA GLY A 81 -0.40 -21.43 10.57
C GLY A 81 0.22 -21.12 9.20
N HIS A 82 0.85 -22.11 8.57
CA HIS A 82 1.46 -22.09 7.25
C HIS A 82 0.46 -22.50 6.17
N GLN A 83 -0.67 -21.81 6.10
CA GLN A 83 -1.71 -22.07 5.12
C GLN A 83 -2.39 -20.78 4.67
N TRP A 84 -2.67 -20.68 3.38
CA TRP A 84 -3.40 -19.57 2.81
C TRP A 84 -4.90 -19.65 3.13
N GLY A 85 -5.30 -19.12 4.29
CA GLY A 85 -6.71 -19.15 4.71
C GLY A 85 -7.21 -20.57 5.03
N ALA A 86 -8.51 -20.70 5.34
CA ALA A 86 -9.13 -22.01 5.52
C ALA A 86 -9.30 -22.68 4.15
N GLY A 87 -8.89 -23.95 4.04
CA GLY A 87 -9.01 -24.72 2.80
C GLY A 87 -7.97 -24.42 1.73
N GLY A 88 -7.14 -23.39 1.91
CA GLY A 88 -6.16 -23.01 0.89
C GLY A 88 -4.85 -23.79 0.94
N GLU A 89 -3.93 -23.37 0.08
CA GLU A 89 -2.64 -24.02 -0.15
C GLU A 89 -1.71 -23.93 1.07
N LEU A 90 -1.02 -25.03 1.36
CA LEU A 90 0.03 -25.09 2.38
C LEU A 90 1.28 -24.30 1.95
N CYS A 91 1.89 -23.57 2.87
CA CYS A 91 3.14 -22.84 2.65
C CYS A 91 4.34 -23.79 2.76
N LEU A 92 4.65 -24.50 1.67
CA LEU A 92 5.67 -25.55 1.60
C LEU A 92 7.10 -25.00 1.36
N GLU A 93 8.09 -25.89 1.42
CA GLU A 93 9.51 -25.58 1.20
C GLU A 93 9.81 -25.17 -0.25
N TYR A 94 9.10 -25.77 -1.21
CA TYR A 94 9.19 -25.48 -2.64
C TYR A 94 8.01 -24.60 -3.04
N ARG A 95 8.33 -23.42 -3.58
CA ARG A 95 7.41 -22.31 -3.81
C ARG A 95 7.73 -21.63 -5.14
N PRO A 96 6.84 -20.77 -5.66
CA PRO A 96 7.11 -20.05 -6.89
C PRO A 96 8.42 -19.23 -6.89
N ASP A 97 8.87 -18.71 -5.73
CA ASP A 97 10.09 -17.91 -5.59
C ASP A 97 11.39 -18.72 -5.63
N ASN A 98 11.34 -20.02 -5.37
CA ASN A 98 12.51 -20.91 -5.34
C ASN A 98 12.27 -22.23 -6.12
N TRP A 99 11.35 -22.20 -7.08
CA TRP A 99 10.93 -23.38 -7.83
C TRP A 99 12.03 -23.84 -8.78
N ASP A 100 12.35 -25.13 -8.72
CA ASP A 100 13.23 -25.80 -9.66
C ASP A 100 12.42 -26.92 -10.35
N PRO A 101 12.36 -26.96 -11.71
CA PRO A 101 11.61 -27.99 -12.42
C PRO A 101 12.03 -29.43 -12.10
N SER A 102 13.19 -29.69 -11.50
CA SER A 102 13.58 -31.03 -11.03
C SER A 102 12.79 -31.50 -9.80
N VAL A 103 12.15 -30.60 -9.06
CA VAL A 103 11.31 -30.93 -7.90
C VAL A 103 10.06 -31.67 -8.36
N THR A 104 9.71 -32.73 -7.64
CA THR A 104 8.58 -33.61 -7.96
C THR A 104 7.42 -33.42 -6.98
N GLY A 105 6.22 -33.85 -7.37
CA GLY A 105 5.06 -33.94 -6.49
C GLY A 105 5.29 -34.81 -5.26
N ALA A 106 6.14 -35.84 -5.35
CA ALA A 106 6.57 -36.61 -4.20
C ALA A 106 7.34 -35.75 -3.18
N MET A 107 8.27 -34.91 -3.66
CA MET A 107 8.99 -33.96 -2.81
C MET A 107 8.06 -32.90 -2.20
N MET A 108 7.02 -32.48 -2.93
CA MET A 108 5.95 -31.63 -2.37
C MET A 108 5.21 -32.32 -1.22
N MET A 109 4.83 -33.60 -1.39
CA MET A 109 4.16 -34.39 -0.35
C MET A 109 5.05 -34.58 0.89
N GLU A 110 6.35 -34.83 0.69
CA GLU A 110 7.31 -34.89 1.80
C GLU A 110 7.43 -33.55 2.54
N SER A 111 7.40 -32.43 1.81
CA SER A 111 7.42 -31.10 2.43
C SER A 111 6.15 -30.85 3.25
N ALA A 112 4.98 -31.25 2.75
CA ALA A 112 3.73 -31.17 3.52
C ALA A 112 3.78 -32.04 4.79
N HIS A 113 4.36 -33.23 4.71
CA HIS A 113 4.58 -34.09 5.88
C HIS A 113 5.52 -33.47 6.91
N ARG A 114 6.67 -32.94 6.48
CA ARG A 114 7.59 -32.23 7.39
C ARG A 114 6.92 -31.03 8.06
N LEU A 115 6.13 -30.25 7.32
CA LEU A 115 5.39 -29.12 7.88
C LEU A 115 4.37 -29.58 8.94
N LEU A 116 3.46 -30.49 8.57
CA LEU A 116 2.36 -30.87 9.46
C LEU A 116 2.85 -31.64 10.69
N THR A 117 3.85 -32.51 10.54
CA THR A 117 4.45 -33.25 11.66
C THR A 117 5.34 -32.35 12.50
N GLY A 118 6.08 -31.43 11.88
CA GLY A 118 6.91 -30.46 12.58
C GLY A 118 6.13 -29.51 13.48
N GLU A 119 4.93 -29.08 13.06
CA GLU A 119 4.08 -28.22 13.91
C GLU A 119 3.37 -28.97 15.04
N ARG A 120 3.24 -30.30 14.94
CA ARG A 120 2.60 -31.14 15.95
C ARG A 120 3.43 -32.41 16.19
N PRO A 121 4.55 -32.31 16.93
CA PRO A 121 5.50 -33.41 17.09
C PRO A 121 4.97 -34.53 17.99
N ALA A 122 4.08 -34.21 18.94
CA ALA A 122 3.45 -35.18 19.85
C ALA A 122 1.99 -34.79 20.17
N PRO A 123 1.16 -35.71 20.70
CA PRO A 123 -0.22 -35.40 21.08
C PRO A 123 -0.29 -34.25 22.10
N GLY A 124 -1.00 -33.18 21.74
CA GLY A 124 -1.15 -31.98 22.57
C GLY A 124 0.06 -31.02 22.52
N GLU A 125 1.13 -31.37 21.81
CA GLU A 125 2.31 -30.53 21.62
C GLU A 125 2.20 -29.74 20.31
N TYR A 126 2.59 -28.46 20.37
CA TYR A 126 2.65 -27.56 19.23
C TYR A 126 4.04 -26.95 19.15
N ALA A 127 4.66 -27.03 17.98
CA ALA A 127 5.95 -26.41 17.71
C ALA A 127 5.84 -25.46 16.52
N SER A 128 6.74 -24.47 16.47
CA SER A 128 6.85 -23.56 15.34
C SER A 128 7.83 -24.12 14.32
N VAL A 129 7.38 -24.24 13.07
CA VAL A 129 8.26 -24.57 11.94
C VAL A 129 8.71 -23.27 11.28
N ALA A 130 9.99 -23.19 10.91
CA ALA A 130 10.53 -21.97 10.30
C ALA A 130 9.81 -21.65 8.98
N SER A 131 9.28 -20.43 8.87
CA SER A 131 8.66 -19.93 7.64
C SER A 131 9.66 -19.11 6.84
N ALA A 132 10.00 -19.55 5.63
CA ALA A 132 10.72 -18.73 4.66
C ALA A 132 9.82 -17.71 3.95
N HIS A 133 8.55 -17.63 4.35
CA HIS A 133 7.54 -16.78 3.76
C HIS A 133 7.85 -15.31 4.05
N ARG A 134 8.45 -14.62 3.07
CA ARG A 134 8.63 -13.16 3.09
C ARG A 134 7.64 -12.54 2.12
N MET A 135 6.61 -11.89 2.65
CA MET A 135 5.72 -11.06 1.84
C MET A 135 6.33 -9.67 1.68
N THR A 136 6.28 -9.14 0.47
CA THR A 136 6.42 -7.69 0.27
C THR A 136 5.26 -6.95 0.94
N VAL A 137 5.46 -5.68 1.27
CA VAL A 137 4.39 -4.82 1.81
C VAL A 137 3.18 -4.75 0.85
N GLY A 138 3.42 -4.79 -0.46
CA GLY A 138 2.36 -4.83 -1.46
C GLY A 138 1.55 -6.12 -1.41
N GLN A 139 2.20 -7.27 -1.20
CA GLN A 139 1.49 -8.56 -1.07
C GLN A 139 0.67 -8.63 0.22
N SER A 140 1.19 -8.12 1.34
CA SER A 140 0.48 -8.19 2.63
C SER A 140 -0.73 -7.26 2.70
N THR A 141 -0.73 -6.16 1.95
CA THR A 141 -1.81 -5.15 1.98
C THR A 141 -2.74 -5.18 0.76
N ARG A 142 -2.56 -6.13 -0.17
CA ARG A 142 -3.34 -6.21 -1.43
C ARG A 142 -4.85 -6.41 -1.22
N GLY A 143 -5.25 -7.06 -0.13
CA GLY A 143 -6.66 -7.28 0.21
C GLY A 143 -7.28 -6.14 1.01
N SER A 144 -6.47 -5.18 1.45
CA SER A 144 -6.89 -4.09 2.33
C SER A 144 -7.26 -2.86 1.53
N LEU A 145 -8.51 -2.41 1.68
CA LEU A 145 -9.03 -1.20 1.06
C LEU A 145 -8.46 0.06 1.71
N ASN A 146 -8.33 0.04 3.04
CA ASN A 146 -7.83 1.15 3.83
C ASN A 146 -6.37 0.91 4.20
N ARG A 147 -5.50 1.90 4.00
CA ARG A 147 -4.07 1.79 4.29
C ARG A 147 -3.58 3.01 5.05
N LEU A 148 -2.85 2.76 6.14
CA LEU A 148 -2.16 3.78 6.91
C LEU A 148 -0.68 3.81 6.49
N LEU A 149 -0.21 4.95 6.01
CA LEU A 149 1.17 5.14 5.61
C LEU A 149 1.94 5.65 6.82
N ILE A 150 2.95 4.90 7.29
CA ILE A 150 3.65 5.18 8.55
C ILE A 150 5.10 5.57 8.26
N PRO A 151 5.44 6.87 8.39
CA PRO A 151 6.83 7.32 8.40
C PRO A 151 7.64 6.71 9.56
N ALA A 152 8.92 6.44 9.33
CA ALA A 152 9.81 5.83 10.34
C ALA A 152 9.98 6.71 11.59
N ASP A 153 10.04 8.03 11.40
CA ASP A 153 10.14 9.03 12.47
C ASP A 153 8.85 9.14 13.30
N LEU A 154 7.67 8.98 12.68
CA LEU A 154 6.40 8.82 13.40
C LEU A 154 6.42 7.56 14.28
N ALA A 155 6.84 6.43 13.72
CA ALA A 155 6.91 5.17 14.46
C ALA A 155 7.86 5.25 15.66
N ALA A 156 9.02 5.90 15.48
CA ALA A 156 9.95 6.19 16.56
C ALA A 156 9.39 7.16 17.61
N THR A 157 8.49 8.06 17.21
CA THR A 157 7.88 9.04 18.12
C THR A 157 6.76 8.42 18.95
N ILE A 158 5.85 7.68 18.33
CA ILE A 158 4.72 7.06 19.04
C ILE A 158 5.19 5.99 20.04
N SER A 159 6.26 5.26 19.72
CA SER A 159 6.88 4.28 20.64
C SER A 159 7.54 4.91 21.87
N ARG A 160 7.70 6.24 21.91
CA ARG A 160 8.19 6.98 23.09
C ARG A 160 7.08 7.60 23.92
N LEU A 161 5.83 7.52 23.49
CA LEU A 161 4.71 8.00 24.31
C LEU A 161 4.63 7.21 25.62
N ALA A 162 4.14 7.90 26.66
CA ALA A 162 3.79 7.25 27.91
C ALA A 162 2.63 6.27 27.68
N LEU A 163 2.71 5.11 28.34
CA LEU A 163 1.68 4.09 28.24
C LEU A 163 0.33 4.63 28.75
N HIS A 164 -0.74 4.33 28.01
CA HIS A 164 -2.12 4.71 28.31
C HIS A 164 -2.40 6.22 28.37
N GLN A 165 -1.46 7.08 27.96
CA GLN A 165 -1.67 8.51 27.89
C GLN A 165 -1.98 8.92 26.45
N PRO A 166 -3.24 9.29 26.13
CA PRO A 166 -3.59 9.70 24.78
C PRO A 166 -3.01 11.08 24.45
N VAL A 167 -2.55 11.24 23.22
CA VAL A 167 -2.15 12.53 22.65
C VAL A 167 -3.02 12.82 21.43
N GLU A 168 -3.25 14.09 21.12
CA GLU A 168 -3.99 14.46 19.91
C GLU A 168 -3.33 13.89 18.65
N PHE A 169 -4.17 13.47 17.70
CA PHE A 169 -3.73 12.92 16.43
C PHE A 169 -4.57 13.47 15.28
N GLU A 170 -3.88 13.80 14.19
CA GLU A 170 -4.51 14.15 12.93
C GLU A 170 -3.93 13.33 11.78
N ALA A 171 -4.81 12.89 10.90
CA ALA A 171 -4.47 12.28 9.62
C ALA A 171 -5.21 12.98 8.49
N ALA A 172 -4.68 12.88 7.28
CA ALA A 172 -5.34 13.31 6.06
C ALA A 172 -5.57 12.10 5.17
N GLU A 173 -6.73 12.03 4.55
CA GLU A 173 -7.17 10.88 3.79
C GLU A 173 -7.52 11.23 2.35
N HIS A 174 -7.29 10.28 1.45
CA HIS A 174 -7.75 10.35 0.07
C HIS A 174 -8.14 8.99 -0.47
N SER A 175 -9.25 8.98 -1.21
CA SER A 175 -9.68 7.83 -1.98
C SER A 175 -9.03 7.83 -3.37
N ALA A 176 -8.26 6.80 -3.68
CA ALA A 176 -7.64 6.61 -4.98
C ALA A 176 -7.78 5.16 -5.43
N THR A 177 -8.32 4.95 -6.65
CA THR A 177 -8.41 3.62 -7.28
C THR A 177 -9.05 2.54 -6.37
N GLY A 178 -10.13 2.90 -5.67
CA GLY A 178 -10.83 1.97 -4.76
C GLY A 178 -10.15 1.75 -3.40
N HIS A 179 -9.09 2.50 -3.09
CA HIS A 179 -8.40 2.44 -1.80
C HIS A 179 -8.57 3.76 -1.05
N TRP A 180 -8.65 3.69 0.28
CA TRP A 180 -8.54 4.84 1.17
C TRP A 180 -7.14 4.87 1.79
N LEU A 181 -6.41 5.95 1.50
CA LEU A 181 -5.03 6.12 1.97
C LEU A 181 -5.00 7.20 3.04
N ALA A 182 -4.48 6.85 4.21
CA ALA A 182 -4.34 7.74 5.35
C ALA A 182 -2.88 8.12 5.59
N PHE A 183 -2.65 9.43 5.69
CA PHE A 183 -1.35 10.05 5.92
C PHE A 183 -1.38 10.79 7.26
N PRO A 184 -0.64 10.34 8.27
CA PRO A 184 -0.46 11.08 9.51
C PRO A 184 0.04 12.51 9.24
N ARG A 185 -0.58 13.48 9.91
CA ARG A 185 -0.28 14.91 9.78
C ARG A 185 0.32 15.51 11.03
N ARG A 186 -0.18 15.12 12.20
CA ARG A 186 0.22 15.70 13.48
C ARG A 186 0.01 14.72 14.62
N LEU A 187 0.92 14.79 15.59
CA LEU A 187 0.83 14.14 16.89
C LEU A 187 1.13 15.18 17.98
N GLY A 188 0.35 15.22 19.07
CA GLY A 188 0.42 16.30 20.08
C GLY A 188 -0.42 17.52 19.68
N SER A 189 -0.50 18.56 20.51
CA SER A 189 -1.45 19.68 20.31
C SER A 189 -1.13 20.55 19.07
N ALA A 190 -2.07 21.39 18.65
CA ALA A 190 -1.86 22.28 17.50
C ALA A 190 -0.81 23.36 17.78
N GLU A 191 -0.70 23.80 19.03
CA GLU A 191 0.24 24.82 19.50
C GLU A 191 1.65 24.25 19.72
N LEU A 192 1.73 23.01 20.20
CA LEU A 192 3.00 22.33 20.51
C LEU A 192 2.97 20.88 19.99
N PRO A 193 3.08 20.68 18.67
CA PRO A 193 3.09 19.34 18.11
C PRO A 193 4.37 18.60 18.54
N ILE A 194 4.20 17.35 18.94
CA ILE A 194 5.29 16.42 19.26
C ILE A 194 5.90 15.88 17.95
N TRP A 195 5.08 15.77 16.91
CA TRP A 195 5.50 15.38 15.57
C TRP A 195 4.58 15.99 14.50
N THR A 196 5.16 16.31 13.35
CA THR A 196 4.46 16.84 12.17
C THR A 196 4.86 16.06 10.92
N GLY A 197 3.88 15.63 10.14
CA GLY A 197 4.11 14.93 8.88
C GLY A 197 4.49 15.85 7.73
N ALA A 198 5.24 15.31 6.77
CA ALA A 198 5.65 16.02 5.55
C ALA A 198 4.44 16.58 4.79
N GLU A 199 4.56 17.76 4.18
CA GLU A 199 3.49 18.31 3.33
C GLU A 199 3.12 17.35 2.20
N ILE A 200 1.81 17.25 1.95
CA ILE A 200 1.23 16.39 0.93
C ILE A 200 0.35 17.22 -0.01
N PHE A 201 -0.14 16.60 -1.07
CA PHE A 201 -0.98 17.29 -2.04
C PHE A 201 -2.29 17.80 -1.41
N PRO A 202 -2.82 18.95 -1.85
CA PRO A 202 -4.00 19.58 -1.24
C PRO A 202 -5.32 18.87 -1.57
N GLY A 203 -6.38 19.20 -0.82
CA GLY A 203 -7.76 18.74 -1.07
C GLY A 203 -8.10 17.38 -0.45
N LEU A 204 -7.47 17.07 0.68
CA LEU A 204 -7.65 15.82 1.43
C LEU A 204 -8.72 15.96 2.50
N THR A 205 -9.31 14.85 2.92
CA THR A 205 -10.22 14.81 4.06
C THR A 205 -9.41 14.72 5.35
N GLU A 206 -9.57 15.70 6.24
CA GLU A 206 -8.91 15.66 7.55
C GLU A 206 -9.68 14.76 8.53
N ARG A 207 -8.93 13.97 9.28
CA ARG A 207 -9.40 13.10 10.35
C ARG A 207 -8.74 13.50 11.65
N ARG A 208 -9.55 13.65 12.69
CA ARG A 208 -9.09 14.07 14.02
C ARG A 208 -9.41 13.00 15.04
N GLY A 209 -8.48 12.79 15.96
CA GLY A 209 -8.51 11.68 16.87
C GLY A 209 -7.49 11.81 17.98
N PHE A 210 -7.11 10.66 18.51
CA PHE A 210 -6.00 10.56 19.44
C PHE A 210 -5.11 9.37 19.08
N ALA A 211 -3.86 9.46 19.49
CA ALA A 211 -2.94 8.34 19.48
C ALA A 211 -2.69 7.88 20.92
N VAL A 212 -2.57 6.59 21.13
CA VAL A 212 -2.26 6.01 22.44
C VAL A 212 -1.30 4.85 22.30
N ARG A 213 -0.44 4.69 23.30
CA ARG A 213 0.46 3.56 23.42
C ARG A 213 -0.08 2.56 24.44
N LEU A 214 -0.17 1.29 24.08
CA LEU A 214 -0.66 0.21 24.94
C LEU A 214 0.46 -0.78 25.27
N VAL A 215 0.32 -1.49 26.39
CA VAL A 215 1.25 -2.55 26.79
C VAL A 215 1.19 -3.77 25.87
N ALA A 216 2.30 -4.48 25.71
CA ALA A 216 2.43 -5.62 24.80
C ALA A 216 1.42 -6.77 25.02
N ALA A 217 0.85 -6.88 26.23
CA ALA A 217 -0.22 -7.84 26.53
C ALA A 217 -1.47 -7.66 25.62
N PHE A 218 -1.62 -6.50 24.98
CA PHE A 218 -2.69 -6.23 24.01
C PHE A 218 -2.36 -6.66 22.58
N GLY A 219 -1.12 -7.04 22.24
CA GLY A 219 -0.68 -7.21 20.84
C GLY A 219 -1.54 -8.16 20.01
N GLY A 220 -1.97 -9.29 20.60
CA GLY A 220 -2.89 -10.25 19.96
C GLY A 220 -4.38 -9.93 20.11
N ARG A 221 -4.72 -8.82 20.77
CA ARG A 221 -6.09 -8.41 21.14
C ARG A 221 -6.48 -7.05 20.56
N VAL A 222 -5.62 -6.40 19.78
CA VAL A 222 -5.98 -5.20 19.03
C VAL A 222 -6.92 -5.62 17.90
N LEU A 223 -8.22 -5.40 18.12
CA LEU A 223 -9.27 -5.76 17.19
C LEU A 223 -9.96 -4.49 16.72
N PRO A 224 -10.30 -4.37 15.43
CA PRO A 224 -11.08 -3.23 14.92
C PRO A 224 -12.56 -3.43 15.24
N THR A 225 -12.89 -3.46 16.53
CA THR A 225 -14.27 -3.60 17.02
C THR A 225 -14.65 -2.40 17.86
N PHE A 226 -15.95 -2.13 17.92
CA PHE A 226 -16.47 -1.05 18.76
C PHE A 226 -16.12 -1.28 20.23
N GLU A 227 -16.17 -2.53 20.71
CA GLU A 227 -15.85 -2.89 22.08
C GLU A 227 -14.39 -2.60 22.44
N PHE A 228 -13.45 -2.90 21.52
CA PHE A 228 -12.05 -2.55 21.73
C PHE A 228 -11.86 -1.02 21.73
N PHE A 229 -12.48 -0.32 20.78
CA PHE A 229 -12.41 1.14 20.68
C PHE A 229 -12.95 1.83 21.95
N ASP A 230 -14.15 1.44 22.40
CA ASP A 230 -14.79 1.95 23.62
C ASP A 230 -13.94 1.66 24.87
N ALA A 231 -13.43 0.44 25.00
CA ALA A 231 -12.56 0.07 26.12
C ALA A 231 -11.29 0.91 26.18
N VAL A 232 -10.63 1.15 25.03
CA VAL A 232 -9.42 1.98 24.98
C VAL A 232 -9.76 3.42 25.33
N VAL A 233 -10.78 4.03 24.73
CA VAL A 233 -11.19 5.41 25.04
C VAL A 233 -11.51 5.58 26.53
N ARG A 234 -12.31 4.69 27.11
CA ARG A 234 -12.67 4.77 28.54
C ARG A 234 -11.46 4.55 29.46
N SER A 235 -10.50 3.70 29.07
CA SER A 235 -9.27 3.48 29.84
C SER A 235 -8.35 4.71 29.89
N THR A 236 -8.55 5.69 29.01
CA THR A 236 -7.76 6.93 29.04
C THR A 236 -8.17 7.89 30.17
N GLU A 237 -9.33 7.68 30.78
CA GLU A 237 -9.93 8.56 31.81
C GLU A 237 -10.08 10.03 31.36
N ARG A 238 -10.06 10.29 30.04
CA ARG A 238 -10.22 11.63 29.46
C ARG A 238 -11.69 11.91 29.16
N GLU A 239 -12.30 12.78 29.96
CA GLU A 239 -13.71 13.16 29.83
C GLU A 239 -14.07 13.70 28.45
N ASP A 240 -13.17 14.45 27.81
CA ASP A 240 -13.39 15.00 26.47
C ASP A 240 -13.45 13.92 25.38
N LEU A 241 -12.61 12.89 25.47
CA LEU A 241 -12.62 11.76 24.52
C LEU A 241 -13.84 10.87 24.75
N ILE A 242 -14.21 10.65 26.01
CA ILE A 242 -15.41 9.89 26.39
C ILE A 242 -16.66 10.62 25.90
N ALA A 243 -16.77 11.93 26.15
CA ALA A 243 -17.89 12.74 25.68
C ALA A 243 -17.98 12.74 24.15
N ARG A 244 -16.84 12.83 23.44
CA ARG A 244 -16.81 12.72 21.98
C ARG A 244 -17.30 11.34 21.51
N LEU A 245 -16.81 10.26 22.12
CA LEU A 245 -17.24 8.91 21.83
C LEU A 245 -18.76 8.76 22.00
N ASP A 246 -19.31 9.24 23.11
CA ASP A 246 -20.72 9.13 23.46
C ASP A 246 -21.61 10.03 22.59
N SER A 247 -21.12 11.22 22.18
CA SER A 247 -21.86 12.14 21.29
C SER A 247 -22.13 11.54 19.91
N ALA A 248 -21.16 10.76 19.40
CA ALA A 248 -21.23 10.03 18.14
C ALA A 248 -21.68 10.85 16.90
N THR A 249 -21.47 12.17 16.92
CA THR A 249 -21.86 13.09 15.85
C THR A 249 -20.92 13.04 14.65
N GLU A 250 -19.65 12.75 14.91
CA GLU A 250 -18.59 12.75 13.92
C GLU A 250 -17.81 11.44 13.95
N GLU A 251 -17.09 11.20 12.87
CA GLU A 251 -16.13 10.11 12.80
C GLU A 251 -15.00 10.34 13.83
N PHE A 252 -14.58 9.27 14.52
CA PHE A 252 -13.59 9.35 15.58
C PHE A 252 -12.42 8.39 15.31
N THR A 253 -11.26 8.96 14.99
CA THR A 253 -10.06 8.18 14.65
C THR A 253 -9.21 7.89 15.89
N MET A 254 -8.61 6.71 15.93
CA MET A 254 -7.66 6.29 16.94
C MET A 254 -6.44 5.66 16.29
N LEU A 255 -5.25 6.09 16.71
CA LEU A 255 -3.97 5.48 16.37
C LEU A 255 -3.43 4.74 17.60
N VAL A 256 -3.10 3.46 17.47
CA VAL A 256 -2.65 2.62 18.57
C VAL A 256 -1.26 2.09 18.27
N GLU A 257 -0.29 2.33 19.14
CA GLU A 257 0.97 1.57 19.16
C GLU A 257 0.88 0.48 20.23
N CYS A 258 1.21 -0.75 19.86
CA CYS A 258 1.27 -1.88 20.76
C CYS A 258 2.35 -2.86 20.28
N ASP A 259 3.37 -3.08 21.12
CA ASP A 259 4.46 -4.03 20.88
C ASP A 259 5.21 -3.82 19.55
N GLY A 260 5.44 -2.56 19.19
CA GLY A 260 6.10 -2.17 17.94
C GLY A 260 5.19 -2.17 16.71
N ALA A 261 3.96 -2.68 16.83
CA ALA A 261 2.95 -2.59 15.79
C ALA A 261 2.09 -1.35 15.99
N ILE A 262 1.78 -0.67 14.88
CA ILE A 262 0.95 0.53 14.87
C ILE A 262 -0.31 0.20 14.09
N PHE A 263 -1.47 0.60 14.59
CA PHE A 263 -2.78 0.36 13.98
C PHE A 263 -3.56 1.67 13.97
N MET A 264 -4.20 2.00 12.85
CA MET A 264 -5.20 3.06 12.84
C MET A 264 -6.57 2.42 12.64
N MET A 265 -7.55 2.96 13.36
CA MET A 265 -8.95 2.62 13.18
C MET A 265 -9.81 3.87 13.31
N SER A 266 -10.93 3.91 12.58
CA SER A 266 -11.85 5.04 12.61
C SER A 266 -13.26 4.56 12.91
N LEU A 267 -13.90 5.20 13.87
CA LEU A 267 -15.25 4.86 14.31
C LEU A 267 -16.27 5.71 13.57
N ALA A 268 -17.21 5.07 12.86
CA ALA A 268 -18.28 5.76 12.16
C ALA A 268 -19.20 6.52 13.14
N PRO A 269 -19.81 7.67 12.75
CA PRO A 269 -20.84 8.31 13.56
C PRO A 269 -22.10 7.44 13.68
N GLY A 270 -22.95 7.71 14.68
CA GLY A 270 -24.22 7.00 14.90
C GLY A 270 -24.40 6.42 16.30
N THR A 271 -25.57 5.84 16.58
CA THR A 271 -25.91 5.36 17.93
C THR A 271 -25.67 3.85 18.09
N GLY A 272 -25.37 3.41 19.31
CA GLY A 272 -25.19 1.99 19.64
C GLY A 272 -23.88 1.39 19.12
N LYS A 273 -23.92 0.12 18.69
CA LYS A 273 -22.76 -0.55 18.10
C LYS A 273 -22.47 0.02 16.72
N ARG A 274 -21.34 0.70 16.63
CA ARG A 274 -20.89 1.41 15.43
C ARG A 274 -19.87 0.59 14.66
N TYR A 275 -19.81 0.83 13.35
CA TYR A 275 -18.80 0.23 12.50
C TYR A 275 -17.44 0.87 12.74
N VAL A 276 -16.39 0.05 12.79
CA VAL A 276 -15.00 0.48 12.91
C VAL A 276 -14.29 0.17 11.58
N PHE A 277 -13.82 1.21 10.91
CA PHE A 277 -12.94 1.10 9.75
C PHE A 277 -11.54 0.75 10.25
N ASP A 278 -10.99 -0.38 9.81
CA ASP A 278 -9.61 -0.78 10.07
C ASP A 278 -8.69 -0.31 8.93
N TYR A 279 -7.42 -0.09 9.24
CA TYR A 279 -6.40 0.30 8.25
C TYR A 279 -5.22 -0.65 8.32
N ALA A 280 -4.84 -1.19 7.17
CA ALA A 280 -3.61 -1.95 7.08
C ALA A 280 -2.41 -1.02 7.16
N SER A 281 -1.49 -1.32 8.06
CA SER A 281 -0.30 -0.52 8.30
C SER A 281 0.77 -0.78 7.24
N VAL A 282 1.25 0.30 6.64
CA VAL A 282 2.27 0.32 5.59
C VAL A 282 3.42 1.17 6.10
N ALA A 283 4.47 0.52 6.60
CA ALA A 283 5.71 1.20 6.93
C ALA A 283 6.33 1.80 5.66
N LEU A 284 6.57 3.11 5.66
CA LEU A 284 7.29 3.78 4.61
C LEU A 284 8.79 3.49 4.75
N PRO A 285 9.51 3.26 3.64
CA PRO A 285 10.97 3.18 3.70
C PRO A 285 11.55 4.51 4.18
N GLU A 286 12.71 4.48 4.81
CA GLU A 286 13.42 5.70 5.20
C GLU A 286 13.62 6.63 3.99
N ASP A 287 13.40 7.92 4.20
CA ASP A 287 13.57 8.97 3.19
C ASP A 287 15.07 9.17 2.90
N ALA A 288 15.64 8.29 2.08
CA ALA A 288 16.92 8.55 1.44
C ALA A 288 16.70 9.61 0.35
N PRO A 289 17.46 10.73 0.34
CA PRO A 289 17.36 11.73 -0.71
C PRO A 289 17.65 11.07 -2.07
N ARG A 290 16.64 11.03 -2.95
CA ARG A 290 16.75 10.44 -4.29
C ARG A 290 17.31 11.42 -5.31
N LEU A 291 17.43 12.70 -4.95
CA LEU A 291 18.03 13.73 -5.79
C LEU A 291 19.52 13.89 -5.46
N PRO A 292 20.35 14.22 -6.46
CA PRO A 292 21.75 14.58 -6.22
C PRO A 292 21.86 15.71 -5.19
N ALA A 293 22.83 15.62 -4.28
CA ALA A 293 23.00 16.62 -3.21
C ALA A 293 23.20 18.05 -3.75
N GLU A 294 23.84 18.18 -4.91
CA GLU A 294 24.04 19.46 -5.62
C GLU A 294 22.73 20.16 -6.03
N TYR A 295 21.61 19.43 -6.14
CA TYR A 295 20.31 20.01 -6.45
C TYR A 295 19.69 20.73 -5.25
N GLY A 296 20.26 20.61 -4.04
CA GLY A 296 19.74 21.30 -2.85
C GLY A 296 19.61 22.82 -3.01
N ARG A 297 20.43 23.44 -3.88
CA ARG A 297 20.32 24.88 -4.20
C ARG A 297 19.04 25.24 -4.99
N LEU A 298 18.48 24.30 -5.75
CA LEU A 298 17.31 24.52 -6.61
C LEU A 298 16.04 24.78 -5.78
N ALA A 299 15.98 24.30 -4.54
CA ALA A 299 14.88 24.61 -3.63
C ALA A 299 14.70 26.12 -3.42
N ARG A 300 15.75 26.91 -3.63
CA ARG A 300 15.71 28.38 -3.55
C ARG A 300 15.68 29.07 -4.91
N ALA A 301 15.68 28.33 -6.03
CA ALA A 301 15.61 28.91 -7.36
C ALA A 301 14.16 29.22 -7.78
N SER A 302 13.99 30.25 -8.61
CA SER A 302 12.73 30.62 -9.25
C SER A 302 12.80 30.48 -10.77
N VAL A 303 11.75 29.90 -11.36
CA VAL A 303 11.62 29.77 -12.81
C VAL A 303 10.28 30.32 -13.29
N ALA A 304 10.33 31.22 -14.26
CA ALA A 304 9.16 31.65 -15.02
C ALA A 304 8.98 30.73 -16.24
N ILE A 305 7.75 30.27 -16.48
CA ILE A 305 7.38 29.46 -17.63
C ILE A 305 6.25 30.18 -18.36
N VAL A 306 6.58 30.68 -19.56
CA VAL A 306 5.63 31.38 -20.42
C VAL A 306 5.15 30.41 -21.49
N GLY A 307 3.86 30.06 -21.44
CA GLY A 307 3.26 28.96 -22.19
C GLY A 307 3.23 27.66 -21.39
N CYS A 308 2.05 27.28 -20.90
CA CYS A 308 1.76 26.04 -20.16
C CYS A 308 1.24 24.91 -21.08
N GLY A 309 1.61 24.98 -22.36
CA GLY A 309 1.26 24.01 -23.40
C GLY A 309 2.08 22.72 -23.34
N SER A 310 2.35 22.12 -24.50
CA SER A 310 3.02 20.81 -24.60
C SER A 310 4.42 20.79 -23.99
N VAL A 311 5.23 21.82 -24.26
CA VAL A 311 6.60 21.95 -23.76
C VAL A 311 6.62 22.44 -22.32
N GLY A 312 6.00 23.60 -22.06
CA GLY A 312 6.08 24.24 -20.74
C GLY A 312 5.52 23.39 -19.60
N SER A 313 4.44 22.63 -19.81
CA SER A 313 3.90 21.72 -18.77
C SER A 313 4.89 20.62 -18.38
N LYS A 314 5.64 20.06 -19.34
CA LYS A 314 6.66 19.03 -19.10
C LYS A 314 7.91 19.60 -18.45
N VAL A 315 8.33 20.79 -18.88
CA VAL A 315 9.45 21.50 -18.25
C VAL A 315 9.11 21.82 -16.79
N ALA A 316 7.93 22.38 -16.52
CA ALA A 316 7.42 22.65 -15.17
C ALA A 316 7.47 21.40 -14.28
N ALA A 317 6.90 20.29 -14.76
CA ALA A 317 6.85 19.04 -14.01
C ALA A 317 8.25 18.42 -13.80
N SER A 318 9.18 18.62 -14.74
CA SER A 318 10.56 18.11 -14.64
C SER A 318 11.37 18.93 -13.64
N LEU A 319 11.25 20.26 -13.66
CA LEU A 319 11.89 21.16 -12.71
C LEU A 319 11.36 20.95 -11.28
N ALA A 320 10.06 20.69 -11.13
CA ALA A 320 9.49 20.34 -9.82
C ALA A 320 10.09 19.03 -9.28
N ARG A 321 10.27 18.01 -10.13
CA ARG A 321 10.97 16.77 -9.75
C ARG A 321 12.43 16.99 -9.40
N ALA A 322 13.09 17.97 -10.02
CA ALA A 322 14.46 18.36 -9.69
C ALA A 322 14.56 19.19 -8.40
N GLY A 323 13.44 19.54 -7.78
CA GLY A 323 13.41 20.29 -6.52
C GLY A 323 13.42 21.81 -6.68
N VAL A 324 13.10 22.36 -7.86
CA VAL A 324 12.90 23.81 -8.01
C VAL A 324 11.74 24.27 -7.12
N GLY A 325 12.00 25.25 -6.25
CA GLY A 325 11.04 25.62 -5.21
C GLY A 325 10.00 26.67 -5.62
N ARG A 326 10.29 27.52 -6.61
CA ARG A 326 9.41 28.63 -7.00
C ARG A 326 9.13 28.66 -8.50
N PHE A 327 7.85 28.83 -8.86
CA PHE A 327 7.39 28.89 -10.23
C PHE A 327 6.50 30.11 -10.47
N VAL A 328 6.66 30.76 -11.62
CA VAL A 328 5.69 31.70 -12.19
C VAL A 328 5.18 31.08 -13.48
N LEU A 329 3.90 30.76 -13.55
CA LEU A 329 3.28 30.14 -14.71
C LEU A 329 2.40 31.14 -15.44
N VAL A 330 2.65 31.35 -16.73
CA VAL A 330 1.89 32.30 -17.56
C VAL A 330 1.31 31.59 -18.77
N ASP A 331 -0.01 31.63 -18.93
CA ASP A 331 -0.73 31.15 -20.12
C ASP A 331 -2.17 31.68 -20.08
N GLY A 332 -2.71 32.09 -21.23
CA GLY A 332 -4.07 32.66 -21.34
C GLY A 332 -5.16 31.64 -21.67
N ASP A 333 -4.81 30.37 -21.89
CA ASP A 333 -5.72 29.39 -22.50
C ASP A 333 -6.19 28.29 -21.53
N LEU A 334 -7.23 27.56 -21.95
CA LEU A 334 -7.78 26.41 -21.25
C LEU A 334 -7.17 25.09 -21.74
N VAL A 335 -7.26 24.05 -20.92
CA VAL A 335 -6.92 22.69 -21.34
C VAL A 335 -8.08 22.11 -22.14
N PHE A 336 -7.86 21.79 -23.42
CA PHE A 336 -8.82 21.08 -24.27
C PHE A 336 -8.47 19.60 -24.43
N PRO A 337 -9.44 18.73 -24.80
CA PRO A 337 -9.18 17.29 -24.97
C PRO A 337 -8.01 16.96 -25.88
N GLY A 338 -7.86 17.68 -27.00
CA GLY A 338 -6.76 17.50 -27.95
C GLY A 338 -5.38 17.88 -27.40
N ASN A 339 -5.29 18.56 -26.26
CA ASN A 339 -4.02 18.86 -25.61
C ASN A 339 -3.48 17.65 -24.81
N VAL A 340 -4.35 16.77 -24.30
CA VAL A 340 -3.97 15.68 -23.38
C VAL A 340 -2.92 14.73 -23.98
N VAL A 341 -2.93 14.53 -25.30
CA VAL A 341 -1.94 13.67 -25.99
C VAL A 341 -0.51 14.19 -25.93
N ARG A 342 -0.31 15.48 -25.61
CA ARG A 342 1.01 16.14 -25.65
C ARG A 342 1.30 17.06 -24.47
N ASN A 343 0.33 17.37 -23.61
CA ASN A 343 0.53 18.06 -22.34
C ASN A 343 1.00 17.06 -21.26
N ASP A 344 1.56 17.50 -20.12
CA ASP A 344 1.84 16.62 -18.96
C ASP A 344 0.57 16.28 -18.16
N LEU A 345 -0.52 17.03 -18.40
CA LEU A 345 -1.81 16.89 -17.74
C LEU A 345 -2.69 15.78 -18.38
N ASP A 346 -3.66 15.31 -17.60
CA ASP A 346 -4.64 14.29 -18.02
C ASP A 346 -6.06 14.84 -18.17
N TRP A 347 -7.02 13.95 -18.46
CA TRP A 347 -8.43 14.28 -18.69
C TRP A 347 -9.09 15.05 -17.53
N ARG A 348 -8.61 14.89 -16.30
CA ARG A 348 -9.15 15.60 -15.12
C ARG A 348 -8.87 17.09 -15.16
N ALA A 349 -7.96 17.54 -16.04
CA ALA A 349 -7.62 18.94 -16.22
C ALA A 349 -8.41 19.63 -17.35
N VAL A 350 -9.14 18.88 -18.19
CA VAL A 350 -9.89 19.45 -19.31
C VAL A 350 -10.91 20.49 -18.79
N GLY A 351 -10.92 21.66 -19.41
CA GLY A 351 -11.75 22.81 -19.01
C GLY A 351 -11.12 23.73 -17.97
N LEU A 352 -9.99 23.39 -17.37
CA LEU A 352 -9.27 24.26 -16.44
C LEU A 352 -8.32 25.21 -17.20
N ASN A 353 -8.04 26.39 -16.62
CA ASN A 353 -6.94 27.23 -17.10
C ASN A 353 -5.61 26.47 -17.00
N LYS A 354 -4.79 26.54 -18.04
CA LYS A 354 -3.53 25.79 -18.07
C LYS A 354 -2.60 26.11 -16.88
N PRO A 355 -2.40 27.38 -16.44
CA PRO A 355 -1.53 27.68 -15.30
C PRO A 355 -2.05 27.06 -13.99
N ASP A 356 -3.37 27.01 -13.78
CA ASP A 356 -3.94 26.37 -12.59
C ASP A 356 -3.74 24.85 -12.61
N ALA A 357 -3.97 24.22 -13.76
CA ALA A 357 -3.82 22.79 -13.90
C ALA A 357 -2.35 22.35 -13.76
N VAL A 358 -1.41 23.08 -14.39
CA VAL A 358 0.03 22.83 -14.24
C VAL A 358 0.49 23.13 -12.80
N SER A 359 -0.05 24.15 -12.13
CA SER A 359 0.23 24.40 -10.71
C SER A 359 -0.19 23.23 -9.83
N LYS A 360 -1.40 22.68 -10.04
CA LYS A 360 -1.87 21.48 -9.34
C LYS A 360 -0.93 20.30 -9.59
N ARG A 361 -0.48 20.12 -10.83
CA ARG A 361 0.48 19.08 -11.19
C ARG A 361 1.82 19.24 -10.47
N ILE A 362 2.38 20.46 -10.43
CA ILE A 362 3.60 20.77 -9.66
C ILE A 362 3.39 20.40 -8.19
N LYS A 363 2.30 20.83 -7.55
CA LYS A 363 2.04 20.53 -6.14
C LYS A 363 1.79 19.05 -5.84
N SER A 364 1.34 18.27 -6.82
CA SER A 364 1.28 16.80 -6.69
C SER A 364 2.64 16.13 -6.79
N ILE A 365 3.66 16.82 -7.31
CA ILE A 365 5.05 16.34 -7.41
C ILE A 365 5.88 16.84 -6.22
N LEU A 366 5.80 18.14 -5.95
CA LEU A 366 6.53 18.85 -4.90
C LEU A 366 5.52 19.72 -4.13
N PRO A 367 4.89 19.19 -3.06
CA PRO A 367 3.85 19.90 -2.30
C PRO A 367 4.28 21.27 -1.76
N SER A 368 5.56 21.40 -1.38
CA SER A 368 6.16 22.62 -0.85
C SER A 368 6.48 23.69 -1.91
N ALA A 369 6.26 23.40 -3.20
CA ALA A 369 6.52 24.36 -4.26
C ALA A 369 5.57 25.57 -4.19
N MET A 370 6.16 26.76 -4.27
CA MET A 370 5.41 28.02 -4.41
C MET A 370 5.14 28.28 -5.89
N VAL A 371 3.88 28.52 -6.24
CA VAL A 371 3.48 28.69 -7.64
C VAL A 371 2.59 29.92 -7.80
N SER A 372 3.10 30.95 -8.46
CA SER A 372 2.31 32.06 -9.01
C SER A 372 1.69 31.65 -10.34
N ARG A 373 0.44 32.06 -10.57
CA ARG A 373 -0.35 31.67 -11.74
C ARG A 373 -0.91 32.93 -12.38
N ARG A 374 -0.51 33.20 -13.61
CA ARG A 374 -0.98 34.34 -14.41
C ARG A 374 -1.77 33.81 -15.60
N ARG A 375 -3.09 33.98 -15.53
CA ARG A 375 -4.05 33.60 -16.59
C ARG A 375 -4.13 34.73 -17.61
N LEU A 376 -3.06 34.91 -18.37
CA LEU A 376 -2.83 36.09 -19.19
C LEU A 376 -2.29 35.65 -20.55
N LEU A 377 -2.82 36.23 -21.62
CA LEU A 377 -2.22 36.14 -22.95
C LEU A 377 -1.22 37.28 -23.13
N LEU A 378 0.08 37.01 -22.90
CA LEU A 378 1.15 37.98 -23.17
C LEU A 378 1.20 38.33 -24.67
N GLY A 379 1.33 39.62 -24.99
CA GLY A 379 1.20 40.16 -26.34
C GLY A 379 -0.25 40.28 -26.86
N GLY A 380 -1.24 39.84 -26.07
CA GLY A 380 -2.66 39.93 -26.40
C GLY A 380 -3.33 41.24 -25.95
N GLN A 381 -4.63 41.37 -26.26
CA GLN A 381 -5.45 42.46 -25.72
C GLN A 381 -5.78 42.22 -24.25
N GLU A 382 -4.88 42.69 -23.39
CA GLU A 382 -4.97 42.59 -21.93
C GLU A 382 -4.84 43.96 -21.28
N SER A 383 -5.19 44.07 -20.00
CA SER A 383 -4.93 45.30 -19.24
C SER A 383 -3.42 45.55 -19.13
N SER A 384 -2.99 46.79 -19.38
CA SER A 384 -1.59 47.20 -19.24
C SER A 384 -1.06 46.93 -17.83
N ALA A 385 -1.86 47.17 -16.79
CA ALA A 385 -1.47 46.91 -15.41
C ALA A 385 -1.30 45.41 -15.11
N SER A 386 -2.16 44.55 -15.67
CA SER A 386 -2.02 43.09 -15.53
C SER A 386 -0.77 42.57 -16.23
N THR A 387 -0.45 43.15 -17.40
CA THR A 387 0.73 42.80 -18.19
C THR A 387 2.00 43.25 -17.49
N GLU A 388 2.06 44.49 -17.00
CA GLU A 388 3.18 45.03 -16.22
C GLU A 388 3.48 44.15 -15.00
N SER A 389 2.47 43.85 -14.18
CA SER A 389 2.64 42.99 -12.99
C SER A 389 3.14 41.58 -13.34
N ALA A 390 2.70 41.01 -14.47
CA ALA A 390 3.19 39.71 -14.92
C ALA A 390 4.66 39.77 -15.38
N LEU A 391 5.04 40.83 -16.11
CA LEU A 391 6.41 41.04 -16.57
C LEU A 391 7.37 41.29 -15.41
N GLU A 392 6.96 42.02 -14.38
CA GLU A 392 7.74 42.20 -13.15
C GLU A 392 8.01 40.86 -12.45
N GLU A 393 7.00 40.00 -12.30
CA GLU A 393 7.18 38.66 -11.70
C GLU A 393 8.08 37.76 -12.54
N ILE A 394 7.92 37.80 -13.87
CA ILE A 394 8.78 37.04 -14.80
C ILE A 394 10.24 37.52 -14.67
N GLY A 395 10.46 38.83 -14.68
CA GLY A 395 11.79 39.44 -14.58
C GLY A 395 12.49 39.20 -13.24
N GLY A 396 11.74 38.92 -12.18
CA GLY A 396 12.27 38.54 -10.87
C GLY A 396 12.68 37.07 -10.73
N CYS A 397 12.52 36.24 -11.77
CA CYS A 397 12.92 34.83 -11.74
C CYS A 397 14.39 34.63 -12.15
N ASP A 398 15.03 33.59 -11.63
CA ASP A 398 16.42 33.25 -11.97
C ASP A 398 16.55 32.75 -13.43
N VAL A 399 15.51 32.09 -13.93
CA VAL A 399 15.43 31.56 -15.29
C VAL A 399 14.05 31.84 -15.88
N ILE A 400 14.02 32.23 -17.15
CA ILE A 400 12.80 32.36 -17.95
C ILE A 400 12.82 31.27 -19.02
N VAL A 401 11.76 30.49 -19.08
CA VAL A 401 11.51 29.50 -20.12
C VAL A 401 10.37 30.00 -21.00
N ASP A 402 10.71 30.44 -22.20
CA ASP A 402 9.72 30.68 -23.24
C ASP A 402 9.37 29.35 -23.93
N ALA A 403 8.14 28.93 -23.73
CA ALA A 403 7.54 27.73 -24.31
C ALA A 403 6.27 28.08 -25.11
N THR A 404 6.21 29.31 -25.63
CA THR A 404 5.12 29.77 -26.47
C THR A 404 5.28 29.31 -27.92
N ALA A 405 4.17 29.34 -28.67
CA ALA A 405 4.15 29.01 -30.09
C ALA A 405 4.13 30.26 -30.99
N ASP A 406 4.18 31.44 -30.40
CA ASP A 406 4.05 32.73 -31.08
C ASP A 406 5.28 33.60 -30.77
N PRO A 407 6.06 34.03 -31.78
CA PRO A 407 7.24 34.87 -31.56
C PRO A 407 6.91 36.30 -31.08
N GLN A 408 5.64 36.71 -31.04
CA GLN A 408 5.23 38.08 -30.66
C GLN A 408 4.95 38.27 -29.15
N VAL A 409 5.16 37.24 -28.33
CA VAL A 409 4.80 37.23 -26.90
C VAL A 409 5.50 38.31 -26.07
N TYR A 410 6.65 38.83 -26.52
CA TYR A 410 7.43 39.87 -25.84
C TYR A 410 7.61 41.18 -26.66
N ASN A 411 6.91 41.32 -27.80
CA ASN A 411 7.07 42.46 -28.71
C ASN A 411 6.23 43.69 -28.34
#